data_AF-A0AAW0XN08-F1
#
_entry.id   AF-A0AAW0XN08-F1
#
_cell.length_a   1.000
_cell.length_b   1.000
_cell.length_c   1.000
_cell.angle_alpha   90.00
_cell.angle_beta   90.00
_cell.angle_gamma   90.00
#
_symmetry.space_group_name_H-M   'P 1'
#
loop_
_entity.id
_entity.type
_entity.pdbx_description
1 polymer ?
#
loop_
_entity_poly.entity_id
_entity_poly.type
_entity_poly.pdbx_seq_one_letter_code
_entity_poly.pdbx_strand_id
1 'polypeptide(L)'
;GQAGGTLHNFCQWASNRRPPRNDSLHWHHAMLLTGKDLFESTPTSLGVTYKSGLCHPQRACSVVEARSFKVVHVAAHEVAHSMGVPHDGQDQALHCPAQGFLMGHTLSEESFRWSNCSKEAFAALLRKDTCMEVIPPGQTRVANPVLDHTIGGLPGQRYPADAQCQIAFGNDYKAMPASKSICEYLMCTNGVIGQGAHPALAGTACGNNLVCADGKCQQPENQDTAPTAPPTLPPVTPPAGPPDTPPAWPPSTPAWPPNTPAWPPNTPTWPPNTPTFPKASIPNA
;
A
#
# COMPACT_ATOMS: atom_id res chain seq x y z
N GLY A 1 -4.08 19.32 4.76
CA GLY A 1 -4.54 18.19 5.59
C GLY A 1 -3.37 17.55 6.33
N GLN A 2 -3.65 16.77 7.36
CA GLN A 2 -2.62 16.09 8.18
C GLN A 2 -1.72 15.15 7.35
N ALA A 3 -2.28 14.44 6.37
CA ALA A 3 -1.52 13.60 5.45
C ALA A 3 -0.42 14.35 4.68
N GLY A 4 -0.71 15.53 4.13
CA GLY A 4 0.26 16.33 3.38
C GLY A 4 1.42 16.86 4.24
N GLY A 5 1.13 17.28 5.47
CA GLY A 5 2.16 17.68 6.44
C GLY A 5 3.03 16.49 6.87
N THR A 6 2.41 15.33 7.09
CA THR A 6 3.12 14.09 7.43
C THR A 6 4.03 13.64 6.30
N LEU A 7 3.55 13.67 5.05
CA LEU A 7 4.36 13.38 3.86
C LEU A 7 5.57 14.29 3.81
N HIS A 8 5.37 15.61 3.88
CA HIS A 8 6.47 16.58 3.82
C HIS A 8 7.56 16.30 4.87
N ASN A 9 7.16 16.11 6.12
CA ASN A 9 8.07 15.87 7.23
C ASN A 9 8.81 14.53 7.07
N PHE A 10 8.09 13.47 6.69
CA PHE A 10 8.70 12.16 6.47
C PHE A 10 9.69 12.18 5.29
N CYS A 11 9.35 12.84 4.20
CA CYS A 11 10.21 12.98 3.04
C CYS A 11 11.52 13.71 3.36
N GLN A 12 11.45 14.80 4.12
CA GLN A 12 12.65 15.48 4.63
C GLN A 12 13.47 14.55 5.53
N TRP A 13 12.82 13.88 6.49
CA TRP A 13 13.49 12.95 7.39
C TRP A 13 14.21 11.80 6.65
N ALA A 14 13.55 11.22 5.64
CA ALA A 14 14.05 10.09 4.86
C ALA A 14 15.16 10.52 3.89
N SER A 15 14.99 11.64 3.20
CA SER A 15 16.01 12.17 2.28
C SER A 15 17.31 12.53 2.99
N ASN A 16 17.24 13.07 4.21
CA ASN A 16 18.43 13.38 5.03
C ASN A 16 19.19 12.14 5.52
N ARG A 17 18.58 10.96 5.44
CA ARG A 17 19.18 9.68 5.86
C ARG A 17 19.59 8.80 4.69
N ARG A 18 19.22 9.17 3.47
CA ARG A 18 19.50 8.36 2.28
C ARG A 18 21.01 8.33 2.03
N PRO A 19 21.64 7.14 2.01
CA PRO A 19 23.05 7.00 1.70
C PRO A 19 23.38 7.57 0.31
N PRO A 20 24.66 7.89 0.03
CA PRO A 20 25.13 8.19 -1.32
C PRO A 20 24.76 7.08 -2.32
N ARG A 21 24.62 7.41 -3.61
CA ARG A 21 24.15 6.46 -4.63
C ARG A 21 25.06 5.23 -4.80
N ASN A 22 26.36 5.39 -4.55
CA ASN A 22 27.34 4.30 -4.62
C ASN A 22 27.35 3.39 -3.38
N ASP A 23 26.53 3.66 -2.37
CA ASP A 23 26.39 2.80 -1.20
C ASP A 23 25.39 1.66 -1.46
N SER A 24 25.75 0.45 -1.05
CA SER A 24 24.89 -0.73 -1.11
C SER A 24 23.56 -0.59 -0.37
N LEU A 25 23.50 0.28 0.64
CA LEU A 25 22.32 0.59 1.45
C LEU A 25 21.47 1.72 0.86
N HIS A 26 21.84 2.29 -0.29
CA HIS A 26 21.05 3.33 -0.95
C HIS A 26 19.65 2.81 -1.32
N TRP A 27 18.62 3.59 -1.01
CA TRP A 27 17.24 3.35 -1.44
C TRP A 27 16.74 4.42 -2.41
N HIS A 28 15.93 4.00 -3.39
CA HIS A 28 15.32 4.92 -4.35
C HIS A 28 14.03 5.55 -3.83
N HIS A 29 13.27 4.86 -2.99
CA HIS A 29 11.99 5.33 -2.45
C HIS A 29 11.86 4.92 -0.99
N ALA A 30 11.29 5.79 -0.15
CA ALA A 30 10.98 5.49 1.25
C ALA A 30 9.47 5.48 1.48
N MET A 31 8.97 4.54 2.28
CA MET A 31 7.54 4.49 2.61
C MET A 31 7.35 4.48 4.13
N LEU A 32 6.48 5.36 4.61
CA LEU A 32 6.01 5.34 5.99
C LEU A 32 4.68 4.58 6.06
N LEU A 33 4.68 3.48 6.80
CA LEU A 33 3.46 2.77 7.20
C LEU A 33 3.02 3.28 8.57
N THR A 34 1.76 3.67 8.72
CA THR A 34 1.25 4.24 9.98
C THR A 34 -0.13 3.71 10.34
N GLY A 35 -0.39 3.51 11.63
CA GLY A 35 -1.73 3.22 12.16
C GLY A 35 -2.59 4.46 12.40
N LYS A 36 -2.04 5.68 12.25
CA LYS A 36 -2.78 6.95 12.46
C LYS A 36 -3.80 7.18 11.34
N ASP A 37 -4.96 7.75 11.68
CA ASP A 37 -5.94 8.22 10.69
C ASP A 37 -5.52 9.60 10.18
N LEU A 38 -4.76 9.62 9.10
CA LEU A 38 -4.27 10.82 8.43
C LEU A 38 -5.29 11.37 7.41
N PHE A 39 -6.25 10.54 6.98
CA PHE A 39 -7.23 10.83 5.94
C PHE A 39 -8.66 10.94 6.49
N GLU A 40 -8.84 11.33 7.74
CA GLU A 40 -10.15 11.55 8.38
C GLU A 40 -11.05 12.46 7.53
N SER A 41 -10.49 13.56 7.03
CA SER A 41 -11.19 14.53 6.17
C SER A 41 -11.34 14.12 4.70
N THR A 42 -10.71 13.02 4.27
CA THR A 42 -10.70 12.54 2.88
C THR A 42 -10.83 11.01 2.87
N PRO A 43 -12.01 10.47 3.18
CA PRO A 43 -12.20 9.05 3.49
C PRO A 43 -11.93 8.10 2.31
N THR A 44 -11.78 8.63 1.10
CA THR A 44 -11.48 7.87 -0.11
C THR A 44 -9.98 7.59 -0.32
N SER A 45 -9.11 8.18 0.49
CA SER A 45 -7.65 8.01 0.40
C SER A 45 -7.10 7.35 1.66
N LEU A 46 -6.13 6.46 1.47
CA LEU A 46 -5.37 5.80 2.53
C LEU A 46 -3.86 6.00 2.34
N GLY A 47 -3.46 6.79 1.34
CA GLY A 47 -2.09 6.94 0.90
C GLY A 47 -1.86 8.27 0.22
N VAL A 48 -0.62 8.77 0.32
CA VAL A 48 -0.20 9.98 -0.37
C VAL A 48 1.28 9.91 -0.72
N THR A 49 1.62 10.45 -1.89
CA THR A 49 2.98 10.57 -2.40
C THR A 49 3.12 11.85 -3.22
N TYR A 50 4.36 12.18 -3.62
CA TYR A 50 4.59 13.15 -4.68
C TYR A 50 4.55 12.45 -6.05
N LYS A 51 3.70 12.94 -6.96
CA LYS A 51 3.69 12.47 -8.36
C LYS A 51 5.07 12.67 -8.99
N SER A 52 5.58 11.65 -9.68
CA SER A 52 6.91 11.64 -10.32
C SER A 52 8.07 11.94 -9.35
N GLY A 53 7.90 11.57 -8.07
CA GLY A 53 8.86 11.82 -6.99
C GLY A 53 10.06 10.87 -6.96
N LEU A 54 10.02 9.71 -7.63
CA LEU A 54 10.96 8.60 -7.43
C LEU A 54 12.44 9.00 -7.50
N CYS A 55 12.80 9.83 -8.47
CA CYS A 55 14.19 10.27 -8.65
C CYS A 55 14.48 11.67 -8.11
N HIS A 56 13.50 12.28 -7.44
CA HIS A 56 13.65 13.59 -6.85
C HIS A 56 14.37 13.47 -5.49
N PRO A 57 15.41 14.28 -5.22
CA PRO A 57 16.20 14.15 -4.00
C PRO A 57 15.39 14.19 -2.69
N GLN A 58 14.34 14.99 -2.64
CA GLN A 58 13.54 15.22 -1.42
C GLN A 58 12.08 14.74 -1.52
N ARG A 59 11.69 14.06 -2.61
CA ARG A 59 10.27 13.71 -2.86
C ARG A 59 10.04 12.23 -3.19
N ALA A 60 11.09 11.42 -3.12
CA ALA A 60 11.01 9.97 -3.36
C ALA A 60 10.50 9.22 -2.12
N CYS A 61 9.24 9.47 -1.77
CA CYS A 61 8.65 9.06 -0.51
C CYS A 61 7.12 8.98 -0.58
N SER A 62 6.53 8.08 0.19
CA SER A 62 5.09 7.97 0.37
C SER A 62 4.72 7.71 1.83
N VAL A 63 3.48 8.04 2.18
CA VAL A 63 2.88 7.71 3.49
C VAL A 63 1.61 6.94 3.23
N VAL A 64 1.44 5.80 3.93
CA VAL A 64 0.32 4.89 3.75
C VAL A 64 -0.23 4.47 5.12
N GLU A 65 -1.54 4.53 5.28
CA GLU A 65 -2.23 3.94 6.43
C GLU A 65 -2.24 2.41 6.33
N ALA A 66 -1.73 1.76 7.37
CA ALA A 66 -1.45 0.32 7.38
C ALA A 66 -2.24 -0.40 8.47
N ARG A 67 -3.58 -0.32 8.41
CA ARG A 67 -4.49 -0.95 9.39
C ARG A 67 -4.97 -2.34 8.99
N SER A 68 -4.80 -2.73 7.73
CA SER A 68 -5.15 -4.06 7.21
C SER A 68 -4.28 -4.38 5.99
N PHE A 69 -4.37 -5.59 5.43
CA PHE A 69 -3.61 -5.94 4.22
C PHE A 69 -4.07 -5.19 2.96
N LYS A 70 -5.18 -4.42 3.03
CA LYS A 70 -5.53 -3.44 2.00
C LYS A 70 -4.38 -2.47 1.72
N VAL A 71 -3.51 -2.22 2.72
CA VAL A 71 -2.29 -1.42 2.61
C VAL A 71 -1.41 -1.81 1.41
N VAL A 72 -1.40 -3.08 0.99
CA VAL A 72 -0.55 -3.54 -0.13
C VAL A 72 -0.98 -2.89 -1.44
N HIS A 73 -2.28 -2.79 -1.68
CA HIS A 73 -2.83 -2.13 -2.88
C HIS A 73 -2.55 -0.63 -2.85
N VAL A 74 -2.73 0.01 -1.70
CA VAL A 74 -2.46 1.44 -1.51
C VAL A 74 -0.96 1.74 -1.67
N ALA A 75 -0.09 0.92 -1.08
CA ALA A 75 1.36 1.03 -1.22
C ALA A 75 1.79 0.93 -2.69
N ALA A 76 1.27 -0.04 -3.44
CA ALA A 76 1.54 -0.16 -4.87
C ALA A 76 1.06 1.07 -5.65
N HIS A 77 -0.14 1.57 -5.34
CA HIS A 77 -0.72 2.78 -5.94
C HIS A 77 0.16 4.02 -5.71
N GLU A 78 0.61 4.25 -4.47
CA GLU A 78 1.47 5.40 -4.14
C GLU A 78 2.87 5.28 -4.74
N VAL A 79 3.43 4.08 -4.86
CA VAL A 79 4.70 3.89 -5.56
C VAL A 79 4.53 4.19 -7.06
N ALA A 80 3.44 3.75 -7.67
CA ALA A 80 3.15 4.03 -9.07
C ALA A 80 3.01 5.54 -9.34
N HIS A 81 2.34 6.30 -8.47
CA HIS A 81 2.33 7.76 -8.54
C HIS A 81 3.75 8.35 -8.41
N SER A 82 4.58 7.84 -7.50
CA SER A 82 5.99 8.26 -7.38
C SER A 82 6.78 8.00 -8.68
N MET A 83 6.44 6.94 -9.40
CA MET A 83 6.96 6.61 -10.73
C MET A 83 6.37 7.48 -11.86
N GLY A 84 5.40 8.34 -11.54
CA GLY A 84 4.76 9.25 -12.51
C GLY A 84 3.59 8.65 -13.26
N VAL A 85 3.02 7.54 -12.77
CA VAL A 85 1.80 6.96 -13.33
C VAL A 85 0.59 7.78 -12.87
N PRO A 86 -0.23 8.33 -13.78
CA PRO A 86 -1.45 9.06 -13.41
C PRO A 86 -2.57 8.09 -12.99
N HIS A 87 -3.67 8.65 -12.46
CA HIS A 87 -4.90 7.86 -12.31
C HIS A 87 -5.46 7.47 -13.67
N ASP A 88 -6.01 6.26 -13.76
CA ASP A 88 -6.75 5.82 -14.94
C ASP A 88 -8.02 6.66 -15.12
N GLY A 89 -8.36 6.98 -16.37
CA GLY A 89 -9.49 7.87 -16.68
C GLY A 89 -9.21 9.36 -16.45
N GLN A 90 -7.96 9.75 -16.20
CA GLN A 90 -7.54 11.14 -15.99
C GLN A 90 -6.24 11.46 -16.74
N ASP A 91 -5.95 12.75 -16.93
CA ASP A 91 -4.70 13.26 -17.50
C ASP A 91 -4.30 12.50 -18.79
N GLN A 92 -3.08 11.97 -18.85
CA GLN A 92 -2.57 11.20 -20.00
C GLN A 92 -3.21 9.80 -20.13
N ALA A 93 -3.95 9.34 -19.11
CA ALA A 93 -4.61 8.04 -19.05
C ALA A 93 -6.14 8.13 -19.20
N LEU A 94 -6.66 9.25 -19.76
CA LEU A 94 -8.11 9.47 -19.97
C LEU A 94 -8.80 8.35 -20.75
N HIS A 95 -8.07 7.65 -21.62
CA HIS A 95 -8.59 6.57 -22.46
C HIS A 95 -8.66 5.21 -21.75
N CYS A 96 -8.10 5.07 -20.54
CA CYS A 96 -8.25 3.87 -19.72
C CYS A 96 -9.50 3.95 -18.83
N PRO A 97 -10.13 2.80 -18.50
CA PRO A 97 -11.25 2.77 -17.57
C PRO A 97 -10.86 3.32 -16.19
N ALA A 98 -11.64 4.25 -15.65
CA ALA A 98 -11.36 4.90 -14.37
C ALA A 98 -11.45 3.97 -13.14
N GLN A 99 -11.89 2.73 -13.33
CA GLN A 99 -12.12 1.72 -12.27
C GLN A 99 -11.69 0.34 -12.76
N GLY A 100 -11.47 -0.60 -11.82
CA GLY A 100 -11.09 -1.99 -12.11
C GLY A 100 -9.58 -2.24 -12.26
N PHE A 101 -8.76 -1.19 -12.13
CA PHE A 101 -7.30 -1.28 -12.12
C PHE A 101 -6.71 -0.60 -10.89
N LEU A 102 -5.46 -0.94 -10.56
CA LEU A 102 -4.74 -0.43 -9.40
C LEU A 102 -4.67 1.11 -9.38
N MET A 103 -4.56 1.75 -10.54
CA MET A 103 -4.52 3.21 -10.67
C MET A 103 -5.88 3.85 -10.91
N GLY A 104 -6.97 3.10 -10.76
CA GLY A 104 -8.32 3.66 -10.74
C GLY A 104 -8.50 4.70 -9.62
N HIS A 105 -9.46 5.60 -9.80
CA HIS A 105 -9.66 6.72 -8.86
C HIS A 105 -10.24 6.29 -7.51
N THR A 106 -10.92 5.14 -7.49
CA THR A 106 -11.46 4.54 -6.27
C THR A 106 -10.64 3.30 -5.95
N LEU A 107 -10.26 3.15 -4.68
CA LEU A 107 -9.77 1.89 -4.14
C LEU A 107 -10.88 0.85 -4.24
N SER A 108 -10.93 0.16 -5.37
CA SER A 108 -11.75 -1.04 -5.55
C SER A 108 -11.01 -2.20 -4.94
N GLU A 109 -11.72 -3.01 -4.16
CA GLU A 109 -11.19 -4.28 -3.67
C GLU A 109 -10.87 -5.24 -4.83
N GLU A 110 -11.31 -4.99 -6.07
CA GLU A 110 -11.14 -5.92 -7.20
C GLU A 110 -9.95 -5.56 -8.12
N SER A 111 -9.20 -4.52 -7.77
CA SER A 111 -8.19 -3.90 -8.63
C SER A 111 -6.76 -4.40 -8.34
N PHE A 112 -6.38 -5.55 -8.92
CA PHE A 112 -5.02 -6.12 -8.75
C PHE A 112 -4.09 -5.87 -9.93
N ARG A 113 -4.64 -5.34 -11.02
CA ARG A 113 -3.97 -5.29 -12.32
C ARG A 113 -3.68 -3.85 -12.68
N TRP A 114 -2.57 -3.67 -13.39
CA TRP A 114 -2.25 -2.43 -14.08
C TRP A 114 -3.04 -2.34 -15.37
N SER A 115 -3.62 -1.16 -15.64
CA SER A 115 -4.19 -0.84 -16.95
C SER A 115 -3.10 -0.79 -18.02
N ASN A 116 -3.48 -0.71 -19.29
CA ASN A 116 -2.50 -0.48 -20.35
C ASN A 116 -1.84 0.91 -20.22
N CYS A 117 -2.59 1.95 -19.83
CA CYS A 117 -2.05 3.28 -19.57
C CYS A 117 -0.98 3.26 -18.47
N SER A 118 -1.24 2.52 -17.38
CA SER A 118 -0.27 2.34 -16.30
C SER A 118 1.03 1.70 -16.81
N LYS A 119 0.91 0.62 -17.59
CA LYS A 119 2.08 -0.07 -18.19
C LYS A 119 2.87 0.83 -19.13
N GLU A 120 2.17 1.62 -19.95
CA GLU A 120 2.80 2.59 -20.85
C GLU A 120 3.54 3.69 -20.09
N ALA A 121 2.97 4.21 -19.01
CA ALA A 121 3.61 5.19 -18.15
C ALA A 121 4.87 4.64 -17.47
N PHE A 122 4.81 3.40 -16.94
CA PHE A 122 6.00 2.71 -16.42
C PHE A 122 7.09 2.56 -17.49
N ALA A 123 6.72 2.09 -18.69
CA ALA A 123 7.66 1.95 -19.79
C ALA A 123 8.26 3.30 -20.21
N ALA A 124 7.47 4.37 -20.20
CA ALA A 124 7.94 5.72 -20.51
C ALA A 124 8.95 6.24 -19.48
N LEU A 125 8.79 5.93 -18.18
CA LEU A 125 9.80 6.23 -17.15
C LEU A 125 11.08 5.44 -17.41
N LEU A 126 10.98 4.13 -17.67
CA LEU A 126 12.13 3.24 -17.85
C LEU A 126 12.94 3.54 -19.12
N ARG A 127 12.35 4.17 -20.14
CA ARG A 127 13.06 4.62 -21.35
C ARG A 127 13.86 5.91 -21.14
N LYS A 128 13.61 6.66 -20.07
CA LYS A 128 14.35 7.89 -19.75
C LYS A 128 15.63 7.54 -19.00
N ASP A 129 16.59 8.47 -19.00
CA ASP A 129 17.66 8.44 -18.01
C ASP A 129 17.04 8.65 -16.61
N THR A 130 17.08 7.59 -15.80
CA THR A 130 16.39 7.49 -14.52
C THR A 130 17.38 7.11 -13.42
N CYS A 131 17.04 7.43 -12.18
CA CYS A 131 17.82 7.03 -11.02
C CYS A 131 17.81 5.50 -10.79
N MET A 132 16.85 4.78 -11.38
CA MET A 132 16.78 3.33 -11.27
C MET A 132 17.96 2.67 -11.98
N GLU A 133 18.59 1.73 -11.29
CA GLU A 133 19.76 1.01 -11.80
C GLU A 133 19.35 -0.36 -12.33
N VAL A 134 19.96 -0.77 -13.44
CA VAL A 134 19.89 -2.15 -13.90
C VAL A 134 20.83 -2.97 -13.03
N ILE A 135 20.28 -3.85 -12.21
CA ILE A 135 21.08 -4.82 -11.46
C ILE A 135 21.44 -5.96 -12.43
N PRO A 136 22.73 -6.23 -12.68
CA PRO A 136 23.14 -7.30 -13.58
C PRO A 136 22.64 -8.67 -13.09
N PRO A 137 22.31 -9.61 -14.01
CA PRO A 137 21.97 -10.98 -13.63
C PRO A 137 23.04 -11.60 -12.71
N GLY A 138 22.62 -12.20 -11.60
CA GLY A 138 23.53 -12.80 -10.61
C GLY A 138 24.06 -11.85 -9.54
N GLN A 139 23.78 -10.55 -9.62
CA GLN A 139 23.97 -9.61 -8.51
C GLN A 139 22.65 -9.40 -7.78
N THR A 140 22.68 -9.49 -6.46
CA THR A 140 21.58 -9.04 -5.60
C THR A 140 22.13 -7.96 -4.69
N ARG A 141 21.49 -6.79 -4.64
CA ARG A 141 21.66 -5.92 -3.47
C ARG A 141 21.24 -6.75 -2.27
N VAL A 142 22.12 -6.90 -1.29
CA VAL A 142 21.99 -7.82 -0.14
C VAL A 142 20.54 -7.82 0.33
N ALA A 143 19.79 -8.87 -0.05
CA ALA A 143 18.50 -9.11 0.56
C ALA A 143 18.83 -9.51 1.99
N ASN A 144 18.46 -8.67 2.95
CA ASN A 144 18.48 -9.11 4.34
C ASN A 144 17.67 -10.42 4.37
N PRO A 145 18.24 -11.58 4.72
CA PRO A 145 17.53 -12.85 4.66
C PRO A 145 16.24 -12.86 5.51
N VAL A 146 16.17 -11.97 6.51
CA VAL A 146 14.97 -11.74 7.33
C VAL A 146 13.82 -11.12 6.51
N LEU A 147 14.12 -10.39 5.44
CA LEU A 147 13.17 -9.77 4.52
C LEU A 147 12.86 -10.66 3.31
N ASP A 148 13.43 -11.88 3.24
CA ASP A 148 13.09 -12.85 2.21
C ASP A 148 11.71 -13.46 2.53
N HIS A 149 10.67 -12.78 2.03
CA HIS A 149 9.30 -13.22 2.21
C HIS A 149 8.92 -14.45 1.37
N THR A 150 9.85 -15.00 0.57
CA THR A 150 9.68 -16.32 -0.06
C THR A 150 9.87 -17.46 0.95
N ILE A 151 10.57 -17.19 2.06
CA ILE A 151 10.72 -18.12 3.18
C ILE A 151 9.40 -18.14 3.98
N GLY A 152 8.81 -19.33 4.12
CA GLY A 152 7.58 -19.54 4.88
C GLY A 152 6.27 -19.51 4.08
N GLY A 153 6.36 -19.59 2.74
CA GLY A 153 5.21 -19.75 1.86
C GLY A 153 4.48 -18.45 1.51
N LEU A 154 3.42 -18.59 0.72
CA LEU A 154 2.63 -17.46 0.24
C LEU A 154 1.93 -16.75 1.41
N PRO A 155 1.67 -15.42 1.33
CA PRO A 155 1.11 -14.66 2.45
C PRO A 155 -0.20 -15.26 3.01
N GLY A 156 -1.09 -15.78 2.16
CA GLY A 156 -2.34 -16.42 2.58
C GLY A 156 -2.18 -17.79 3.25
N GLN A 157 -1.01 -18.43 3.13
CA GLN A 157 -0.66 -19.62 3.92
C GLN A 157 -0.21 -19.25 5.33
N ARG A 158 0.39 -18.07 5.49
CA ARG A 158 0.80 -17.51 6.80
C ARG A 158 -0.35 -16.82 7.53
N TYR A 159 -1.25 -16.19 6.77
CA TYR A 159 -2.42 -15.49 7.28
C TYR A 159 -3.68 -16.09 6.65
N PRO A 160 -4.31 -17.10 7.28
CA PRO A 160 -5.58 -17.64 6.82
C PRO A 160 -6.69 -16.57 6.76
N ALA A 161 -7.80 -16.86 6.08
CA ALA A 161 -8.89 -15.91 5.87
C ALA A 161 -9.43 -15.29 7.18
N ASP A 162 -9.63 -16.09 8.23
CA ASP A 162 -10.06 -15.58 9.54
C ASP A 162 -9.02 -14.62 10.14
N ALA A 163 -7.73 -14.92 10.05
CA ALA A 163 -6.68 -14.04 10.55
C ALA A 163 -6.64 -12.71 9.78
N GLN A 164 -6.87 -12.74 8.46
CA GLN A 164 -7.00 -11.52 7.66
C GLN A 164 -8.20 -10.66 8.12
N CYS A 165 -9.34 -11.28 8.43
CA CYS A 165 -10.50 -10.59 9.01
C CYS A 165 -10.20 -10.00 10.39
N GLN A 166 -9.50 -10.75 11.24
CA GLN A 166 -9.13 -10.29 12.58
C GLN A 166 -8.19 -9.09 12.54
N ILE A 167 -7.22 -9.11 11.61
CA ILE A 167 -6.31 -7.98 11.38
C ILE A 167 -7.08 -6.76 10.86
N ALA A 168 -8.07 -6.96 9.99
CA ALA A 168 -8.83 -5.86 9.39
C ALA A 168 -9.82 -5.19 10.37
N PHE A 169 -10.49 -5.98 11.22
CA PHE A 169 -11.68 -5.53 11.96
C PHE A 169 -11.69 -5.86 13.45
N GLY A 170 -10.79 -6.73 13.93
CA GLY A 170 -10.73 -7.16 15.33
C GLY A 170 -10.98 -8.66 15.53
N ASN A 171 -10.59 -9.17 16.70
CA ASN A 171 -10.53 -10.61 17.01
C ASN A 171 -11.88 -11.36 16.91
N ASP A 172 -12.99 -10.64 16.99
CA ASP A 172 -14.36 -11.14 16.88
C ASP A 172 -14.80 -11.40 15.43
N TYR A 173 -14.08 -10.91 14.44
CA TYR A 173 -14.39 -11.11 13.03
C TYR A 173 -13.80 -12.41 12.47
N LYS A 174 -14.56 -13.07 11.60
CA LYS A 174 -14.17 -14.27 10.85
C LYS A 174 -14.59 -14.16 9.39
N ALA A 175 -13.96 -14.95 8.53
CA ALA A 175 -14.34 -15.03 7.13
C ALA A 175 -15.74 -15.64 6.99
N MET A 176 -16.52 -15.11 6.06
CA MET A 176 -17.85 -15.64 5.74
C MET A 176 -18.01 -15.81 4.22
N PRO A 177 -18.92 -16.71 3.78
CA PRO A 177 -19.27 -16.82 2.37
C PRO A 177 -19.80 -15.50 1.80
N ALA A 178 -19.45 -15.23 0.54
CA ALA A 178 -19.95 -14.10 -0.23
C ALA A 178 -20.42 -14.57 -1.62
N SER A 179 -21.12 -13.71 -2.36
CA SER A 179 -21.50 -13.99 -3.74
C SER A 179 -20.31 -14.04 -4.71
N LYS A 180 -19.22 -13.35 -4.36
CA LYS A 180 -17.94 -13.37 -5.09
C LYS A 180 -16.99 -14.38 -4.47
N SER A 181 -15.99 -14.81 -5.25
CA SER A 181 -14.90 -15.63 -4.73
C SER A 181 -14.15 -14.87 -3.63
N ILE A 182 -13.72 -15.59 -2.59
CA ILE A 182 -12.88 -15.03 -1.52
C ILE A 182 -11.58 -14.40 -2.07
N CYS A 183 -11.09 -14.90 -3.20
CA CYS A 183 -9.90 -14.40 -3.89
C CYS A 183 -10.13 -13.05 -4.57
N GLU A 184 -11.38 -12.72 -4.90
CA GLU A 184 -11.78 -11.43 -5.44
C GLU A 184 -12.20 -10.48 -4.31
N TYR A 185 -12.81 -11.02 -3.25
CA TYR A 185 -13.38 -10.22 -2.17
C TYR A 185 -13.54 -11.04 -0.87
N LEU A 186 -12.72 -10.76 0.16
CA LEU A 186 -12.88 -11.36 1.49
C LEU A 186 -13.97 -10.61 2.26
N MET A 187 -15.06 -11.32 2.55
CA MET A 187 -16.10 -10.85 3.45
C MET A 187 -15.85 -11.36 4.87
N CYS A 188 -16.00 -10.47 5.84
CA CYS A 188 -15.76 -10.73 7.26
C CYS A 188 -17.02 -10.43 8.09
N THR A 189 -17.26 -11.19 9.15
CA THR A 189 -18.36 -10.94 10.08
C THR A 189 -18.03 -11.29 11.52
N ASN A 190 -18.64 -10.56 12.44
CA ASN A 190 -18.69 -10.90 13.86
C ASN A 190 -20.01 -11.60 14.27
N GLY A 191 -20.79 -12.07 13.29
CA GLY A 191 -22.10 -12.70 13.50
C GLY A 191 -23.28 -11.73 13.49
N VAL A 192 -23.04 -10.42 13.53
CA VAL A 192 -24.08 -9.38 13.45
C VAL A 192 -23.93 -8.54 12.19
N ILE A 193 -22.72 -8.11 11.86
CA ILE A 193 -22.44 -7.23 10.71
C ILE A 193 -21.49 -7.96 9.75
N GLY A 194 -21.75 -7.85 8.45
CA GLY A 194 -20.83 -8.25 7.39
C GLY A 194 -20.10 -7.04 6.82
N GLN A 195 -18.77 -7.12 6.66
CA GLN A 195 -17.94 -6.06 6.08
C GLN A 195 -16.87 -6.68 5.18
N GLY A 196 -16.59 -6.05 4.03
CA GLY A 196 -15.51 -6.50 3.15
C GLY A 196 -14.17 -5.91 3.56
N ALA A 197 -13.14 -6.74 3.63
CA ALA A 197 -11.80 -6.34 4.05
C ALA A 197 -10.92 -5.90 2.87
N HIS A 198 -10.59 -6.87 2.03
CA HIS A 198 -9.75 -6.80 0.85
C HIS A 198 -9.84 -8.16 0.16
N PRO A 199 -9.28 -8.34 -1.02
CA PRO A 199 -9.06 -9.67 -1.56
C PRO A 199 -8.28 -10.58 -0.64
N ALA A 200 -8.64 -11.86 -0.57
CA ALA A 200 -7.82 -12.81 0.16
C ALA A 200 -6.41 -12.87 -0.43
N LEU A 201 -5.41 -12.87 0.46
CA LEU A 201 -4.01 -12.93 0.08
C LEU A 201 -3.69 -14.16 -0.78
N ALA A 202 -2.71 -14.03 -1.68
CA ALA A 202 -2.22 -15.16 -2.47
C ALA A 202 -1.85 -16.34 -1.56
N GLY A 203 -2.29 -17.56 -1.89
CA GLY A 203 -2.15 -18.76 -1.08
C GLY A 203 -3.27 -19.03 -0.07
N THR A 204 -4.25 -18.12 0.08
CA THR A 204 -5.41 -18.36 0.96
C THR A 204 -6.27 -19.49 0.40
N ALA A 205 -6.70 -20.43 1.23
CA ALA A 205 -7.59 -21.51 0.80
C ALA A 205 -8.95 -20.97 0.34
N CYS A 206 -9.43 -21.42 -0.81
CA CYS A 206 -10.70 -20.98 -1.40
C CYS A 206 -11.66 -22.14 -1.71
N GLY A 207 -11.35 -23.35 -1.24
CA GLY A 207 -12.17 -24.56 -1.35
C GLY A 207 -11.54 -25.63 -2.25
N ASN A 208 -11.93 -26.90 -2.09
CA ASN A 208 -11.48 -28.02 -2.95
C ASN A 208 -9.95 -28.14 -3.13
N ASN A 209 -9.17 -27.88 -2.08
CA ASN A 209 -7.69 -27.82 -2.12
C ASN A 209 -7.12 -26.77 -3.10
N LEU A 210 -7.94 -25.79 -3.51
CA LEU A 210 -7.54 -24.65 -4.32
C LEU A 210 -7.13 -23.48 -3.42
N VAL A 211 -6.29 -22.61 -3.98
CA VAL A 211 -5.78 -21.41 -3.31
C VAL A 211 -6.00 -20.18 -4.17
N CYS A 212 -6.01 -19.01 -3.53
CA CYS A 212 -6.08 -17.74 -4.22
C CYS A 212 -4.76 -17.42 -4.92
N ALA A 213 -4.81 -17.11 -6.20
CA ALA A 213 -3.71 -16.56 -6.97
C ALA A 213 -4.28 -15.67 -8.08
N ASP A 214 -3.69 -14.49 -8.27
CA ASP A 214 -4.14 -13.48 -9.25
C ASP A 214 -5.65 -13.17 -9.20
N GLY A 215 -6.20 -13.11 -7.98
CA GLY A 215 -7.62 -12.84 -7.75
C GLY A 215 -8.55 -14.02 -8.07
N LYS A 216 -8.02 -15.20 -8.39
CA LYS A 216 -8.80 -16.39 -8.76
C LYS A 216 -8.54 -17.56 -7.82
N CYS A 217 -9.57 -18.39 -7.66
CA CYS A 217 -9.46 -19.66 -6.95
C CYS A 217 -8.96 -20.74 -7.93
N GLN A 218 -7.69 -21.15 -7.78
CA GLN A 218 -7.04 -22.04 -8.73
C GLN A 218 -6.18 -23.10 -8.03
N GLN A 219 -5.75 -24.11 -8.80
CA GLN A 219 -4.84 -25.14 -8.30
C GLN A 219 -3.57 -24.45 -7.77
N PRO A 220 -3.02 -24.89 -6.63
CA PRO A 220 -1.68 -24.47 -6.24
C PRO A 220 -0.75 -24.79 -7.41
N GLU A 221 -0.05 -23.80 -7.94
CA GLU A 221 1.03 -24.10 -8.88
C GLU A 221 2.01 -25.06 -8.17
N ASN A 222 2.53 -26.06 -8.89
CA ASN A 222 3.57 -26.98 -8.41
C ASN A 222 4.84 -26.19 -8.05
N GLN A 223 4.81 -25.52 -6.90
CA GLN A 223 5.95 -24.92 -6.26
C GLN A 223 6.46 -26.01 -5.32
N ASP A 224 7.47 -26.75 -5.79
CA ASP A 224 8.29 -27.65 -5.00
C ASP A 224 8.94 -26.87 -3.84
N THR A 225 8.16 -26.64 -2.78
CA THR A 225 8.56 -26.41 -1.39
C THR A 225 7.28 -26.07 -0.61
N ALA A 226 6.43 -27.07 -0.34
CA ALA A 226 5.46 -26.94 0.73
C ALA A 226 6.23 -26.94 2.07
N PRO A 227 6.16 -25.89 2.90
CA PRO A 227 6.56 -26.02 4.29
C PRO A 227 5.62 -27.03 4.93
N THR A 228 6.20 -28.10 5.49
CA THR A 228 5.48 -29.02 6.35
C THR A 228 5.12 -28.26 7.62
N ALA A 229 3.83 -28.04 7.82
CA ALA A 229 3.19 -27.27 8.90
C ALA A 229 3.14 -25.73 8.71
N PRO A 230 2.01 -25.09 9.09
CA PRO A 230 1.95 -23.63 9.18
C PRO A 230 3.02 -23.16 10.17
N PRO A 231 3.86 -22.17 9.81
CA PRO A 231 4.74 -21.57 10.79
C PRO A 231 3.88 -21.02 11.93
N THR A 232 4.16 -21.43 13.16
CA THR A 232 3.64 -20.75 14.34
C THR A 232 3.97 -19.28 14.18
N LEU A 233 2.94 -18.43 14.10
CA LEU A 233 3.12 -16.98 14.08
C LEU A 233 4.08 -16.64 15.23
N PRO A 234 5.24 -16.01 14.98
CA PRO A 234 5.99 -15.45 16.08
C PRO A 234 5.04 -14.49 16.81
N PRO A 235 5.11 -14.42 18.15
CA PRO A 235 4.40 -13.37 18.86
C PRO A 235 4.67 -12.05 18.15
N VAL A 236 3.63 -11.29 17.87
CA VAL A 236 3.78 -9.90 17.44
C VAL A 236 4.31 -9.14 18.66
N THR A 237 5.58 -9.33 19.00
CA THR A 237 6.31 -8.34 19.76
C THR A 237 6.56 -7.21 18.78
N PRO A 238 6.02 -6.00 19.03
CA PRO A 238 6.45 -4.82 18.31
C PRO A 238 7.98 -4.82 18.30
N PRO A 239 8.66 -4.50 17.19
CA PRO A 239 10.07 -4.20 17.27
C PRO A 239 10.24 -3.22 18.42
N ALA A 240 11.14 -3.52 19.37
CA ALA A 240 11.44 -2.61 20.45
C ALA A 240 11.59 -1.23 19.82
N GLY A 241 10.64 -0.35 20.14
CA GLY A 241 10.68 1.00 19.61
C GLY A 241 12.06 1.56 19.91
N PRO A 242 12.61 2.43 19.05
CA PRO A 242 13.67 3.30 19.54
C PRO A 242 13.18 3.90 20.88
N PRO A 243 14.06 4.06 21.88
CA PRO A 243 13.67 4.55 23.20
C PRO A 243 12.71 5.73 23.05
N ASP A 244 11.69 5.79 23.91
CA ASP A 244 10.58 6.75 23.94
C ASP A 244 11.02 8.22 24.15
N THR A 245 12.15 8.61 23.62
CA THR A 245 12.44 9.97 23.22
C THR A 245 11.74 10.23 21.89
N PRO A 246 10.58 10.93 21.86
CA PRO A 246 10.12 11.55 20.63
C PRO A 246 11.31 12.30 20.01
N PRO A 247 11.52 12.27 18.68
CA PRO A 247 12.47 13.18 18.07
C PRO A 247 12.13 14.58 18.58
N ALA A 248 13.11 15.24 19.19
CA ALA A 248 12.95 16.62 19.64
C ALA A 248 12.64 17.45 18.39
N TRP A 249 11.35 17.67 18.13
CA TRP A 249 10.91 18.59 17.12
C TRP A 249 11.41 19.96 17.57
N PRO A 250 12.20 20.68 16.77
CA PRO A 250 12.49 22.08 17.08
C PRO A 250 11.15 22.80 17.25
N PRO A 251 11.00 23.67 18.26
CA PRO A 251 9.76 24.41 18.47
C PRO A 251 9.38 25.11 17.17
N SER A 252 8.14 24.89 16.74
CA SER A 252 7.58 25.44 15.52
C SER A 252 7.46 26.96 15.64
N THR A 253 8.47 27.70 15.20
CA THR A 253 8.37 29.02 14.56
C THR A 253 9.73 29.36 13.94
N PRO A 254 9.74 29.75 12.66
CA PRO A 254 9.76 31.19 12.40
C PRO A 254 8.57 31.61 11.53
N ALA A 255 8.13 32.84 11.76
CA ALA A 255 7.11 33.52 10.96
C ALA A 255 7.43 33.42 9.46
N TRP A 256 6.45 32.97 8.68
CA TRP A 256 6.50 33.07 7.22
C TRP A 256 6.47 34.55 6.82
N PRO A 257 7.32 35.02 5.89
CA PRO A 257 7.17 36.35 5.32
C PRO A 257 5.81 36.44 4.59
N PRO A 258 5.06 37.54 4.74
CA PRO A 258 3.81 37.72 4.03
C PRO A 258 4.15 37.98 2.57
N ASN A 259 3.98 36.98 1.71
CA ASN A 259 3.71 37.03 0.26
C ASN A 259 4.30 35.80 -0.45
N THR A 260 3.56 34.70 -0.44
CA THR A 260 3.68 33.63 -1.44
C THR A 260 2.32 33.47 -2.13
N PRO A 261 2.23 33.46 -3.48
CA PRO A 261 0.95 33.43 -4.18
C PRO A 261 0.18 32.14 -3.87
N ALA A 262 -1.11 32.27 -3.57
CA ALA A 262 -2.03 31.16 -3.43
C ALA A 262 -2.12 30.35 -4.74
N TRP A 263 -2.14 29.03 -4.62
CA TRP A 263 -2.48 28.14 -5.74
C TRP A 263 -3.94 28.38 -6.16
N PRO A 264 -4.27 28.39 -7.47
CA PRO A 264 -5.61 28.70 -7.95
C PRO A 264 -6.62 27.59 -7.57
N PRO A 265 -7.89 27.94 -7.26
CA PRO A 265 -8.91 26.98 -6.88
C PRO A 265 -9.60 26.46 -8.15
N ASN A 266 -9.21 25.29 -8.65
CA ASN A 266 -10.00 24.57 -9.65
C ASN A 266 -10.22 23.13 -9.17
N THR A 267 -11.23 22.93 -8.34
CA THR A 267 -11.83 21.61 -8.07
C THR A 267 -13.17 21.52 -8.80
N PRO A 268 -13.39 20.56 -9.72
CA PRO A 268 -14.73 20.26 -10.17
C PRO A 268 -15.50 19.59 -9.04
N THR A 269 -16.69 20.11 -8.75
CA THR A 269 -17.66 19.52 -7.83
C THR A 269 -18.19 18.20 -8.40
N TRP A 270 -18.02 17.10 -7.66
CA TRP A 270 -18.61 15.79 -8.00
C TRP A 270 -20.00 15.61 -7.36
N PRO A 271 -20.90 14.82 -7.98
CA PRO A 271 -22.30 14.68 -7.56
C PRO A 271 -22.44 13.83 -6.27
N PRO A 272 -23.56 13.97 -5.53
CA PRO A 272 -23.65 13.58 -4.12
C PRO A 272 -23.91 12.09 -3.83
N ASN A 273 -23.76 11.18 -4.79
CA ASN A 273 -24.12 9.77 -4.60
C ASN A 273 -22.94 8.84 -4.90
N THR A 274 -22.02 8.70 -3.94
CA THR A 274 -21.07 7.57 -3.88
C THR A 274 -21.15 6.93 -2.49
N PRO A 275 -21.21 5.58 -2.41
CA PRO A 275 -21.23 4.90 -1.11
C PRO A 275 -19.91 5.17 -0.37
N THR A 276 -20.03 5.72 0.82
CA THR A 276 -18.94 5.88 1.77
C THR A 276 -18.57 4.52 2.35
N PHE A 277 -17.29 4.17 2.31
CA PHE A 277 -16.81 2.94 2.94
C PHE A 277 -16.65 3.17 4.43
N PRO A 278 -17.15 2.25 5.29
CA PRO A 278 -16.90 2.34 6.71
C PRO A 278 -15.41 2.10 6.97
N LYS A 279 -14.75 3.09 7.58
CA LYS A 279 -13.43 2.90 8.17
C LYS A 279 -13.57 1.91 9.33
N ALA A 280 -12.66 0.94 9.43
CA ALA A 280 -12.58 0.09 10.62
C ALA A 280 -12.35 1.00 11.83
N SER A 281 -13.30 0.96 12.78
CA SER A 281 -13.22 1.67 14.05
C SER A 281 -12.13 1.02 14.89
N ILE A 282 -11.11 1.80 15.28
CA ILE A 282 -10.18 1.37 16.32
C ILE A 282 -10.92 1.49 17.66
N PRO A 283 -11.04 0.43 18.47
CA PRO A 283 -11.46 0.58 19.86
C PRO A 283 -10.39 1.41 20.58
N ASN A 284 -10.77 2.53 21.18
CA ASN A 284 -9.90 3.24 22.11
C ASN A 284 -9.48 2.27 23.22
N ALA A 285 -8.16 2.09 23.39
CA ALA A 285 -7.59 1.52 24.60
C ALA A 285 -7.65 2.55 25.73
#